data_AF-A0A7V2RUS2-F1
#
_entry.id   AF-A0A7V2RUS2-F1
#
_cell.length_a   1.000
_cell.length_b   1.000
_cell.length_c   1.000
_cell.angle_alpha   90.00
_cell.angle_beta   90.00
_cell.angle_gamma   90.00
#
_symmetry.space_group_name_H-M   'P 1'
#
loop_
_entity.id
_entity.type
_entity.pdbx_description
1 polymer ?
#
loop_
_entity_poly.entity_id
_entity_poly.type
_entity_poly.pdbx_seq_one_letter_code
_entity_poly.pdbx_strand_id
1 'polypeptide(L)'
;MTYISGARDDLLREEFGEAAQARKARELAPLFAEPPVLAFGDLPHHEHPDFAADLEQLLAELVRAGFDRVAMVDLTREEGEIAVVRAVVPGLLLDDHDGRRAG
;
A
#
# COMPACT_ATOMS: atom_id res chain seq x y z
N MET A 1 15.41 -3.49 9.44
CA MET A 1 14.58 -3.04 8.30
C MET A 1 15.38 -1.98 7.55
N THR A 2 15.68 -2.19 6.27
CA THR A 2 16.34 -1.17 5.43
C THR A 2 15.25 -0.27 4.88
N TYR A 3 15.27 1.02 5.24
CA TYR A 3 14.27 2.00 4.82
C TYR A 3 14.79 2.75 3.59
N ILE A 4 14.21 2.50 2.42
CA ILE A 4 14.64 3.10 1.14
C ILE A 4 13.84 4.39 0.93
N SER A 5 14.49 5.56 1.07
CA SER A 5 13.82 6.84 0.79
C SER A 5 13.52 6.98 -0.70
N GLY A 6 12.29 7.36 -1.06
CA GLY A 6 11.86 7.59 -2.44
C GLY A 6 11.01 6.49 -3.07
N ALA A 7 10.77 5.37 -2.37
CA ALA A 7 9.84 4.32 -2.82
C ALA A 7 8.39 4.58 -2.39
N ARG A 8 8.16 5.62 -1.59
CA ARG A 8 6.90 5.90 -0.89
C ARG A 8 6.70 7.41 -0.78
N ASP A 9 5.71 7.91 -1.51
CA ASP A 9 5.35 9.33 -1.57
C ASP A 9 4.59 9.82 -0.33
N ASP A 10 4.18 8.90 0.55
CA ASP A 10 3.38 9.17 1.74
C ASP A 10 4.21 9.40 3.02
N LEU A 11 5.54 9.36 2.92
CA LEU A 11 6.44 9.45 4.07
C LEU A 11 7.09 10.81 4.23
N LEU A 12 7.02 11.35 5.44
CA LEU A 12 7.65 12.60 5.83
C LEU A 12 9.06 12.39 6.37
N ARG A 13 9.92 13.41 6.21
CA ARG A 13 11.32 13.36 6.66
C ARG A 13 11.47 13.09 8.17
N GLU A 14 10.51 13.54 8.96
CA GLU A 14 10.49 13.38 10.42
C GLU A 14 10.28 11.93 10.86
N GLU A 15 9.68 11.10 10.01
CA GLU A 15 9.44 9.68 10.27
C GLU A 15 10.72 8.82 10.15
N PHE A 16 11.81 9.40 9.64
CA PHE A 16 13.11 8.75 9.55
C PHE A 16 13.92 8.88 10.86
N GLY A 17 13.43 9.64 11.85
CA GLY A 17 14.11 9.83 13.13
C GLY A 17 14.09 8.58 14.03
N GLU A 18 15.10 8.44 14.88
CA GLU A 18 15.23 7.28 15.80
C GLU A 18 13.99 7.10 16.69
N ALA A 19 13.40 8.20 17.18
CA ALA A 19 12.20 8.16 18.00
C ALA A 19 10.97 7.62 17.24
N ALA A 20 10.81 8.01 15.97
CA ALA A 20 9.72 7.53 15.10
C ALA A 20 9.90 6.04 14.79
N GLN A 21 11.11 5.62 14.48
CA GLN A 21 11.45 4.21 14.27
C GLN A 21 11.20 3.36 15.52
N ALA A 22 11.61 3.85 16.70
CA ALA A 22 11.38 3.16 17.97
C ALA A 22 9.89 3.10 18.37
N ARG A 23 9.08 4.09 17.98
CA ARG A 23 7.62 4.06 18.13
C ARG A 23 7.02 2.97 17.23
N LYS A 24 7.33 3.02 15.93
CA LYS A 24 6.80 2.08 14.93
C LYS A 24 7.20 0.63 15.24
N ALA A 25 8.43 0.41 15.69
CA ALA A 25 8.89 -0.90 16.14
C ALA A 25 8.07 -1.45 17.33
N ARG A 26 7.70 -0.58 18.29
CA ARG A 26 6.84 -0.97 19.42
C ARG A 26 5.41 -1.26 18.99
N GLU A 27 4.86 -0.47 18.07
CA GLU A 27 3.51 -0.67 17.52
C GLU A 27 3.40 -1.96 16.70
N LEU A 28 4.44 -2.31 15.94
CA LEU A 28 4.46 -3.51 15.11
C LEU A 28 4.89 -4.77 15.87
N ALA A 29 5.56 -4.65 17.02
CA ALA A 29 6.04 -5.80 17.80
C ALA A 29 4.97 -6.89 18.06
N PRO A 30 3.70 -6.57 18.37
CA PRO A 30 2.65 -7.58 18.54
C PRO A 30 2.32 -8.37 17.27
N LEU A 31 2.53 -7.79 16.07
CA LEU A 31 2.32 -8.51 14.80
C LEU A 31 3.40 -9.59 14.56
N PHE A 32 4.53 -9.48 15.26
CA PHE A 32 5.63 -10.44 15.22
C PHE A 32 5.63 -11.39 16.42
N ALA A 33 4.65 -11.30 17.32
CA ALA A 33 4.47 -12.29 18.38
C ALA A 33 3.85 -13.55 17.78
N GLU A 34 4.69 -14.56 17.55
CA GLU A 34 4.43 -15.87 16.91
C GLU A 34 3.01 -16.12 16.38
N PRO A 35 2.68 -15.62 15.17
CA PRO A 35 1.49 -16.03 14.45
C PRO A 35 1.62 -17.46 13.91
N PRO A 36 0.51 -18.14 13.57
CA PRO A 36 0.57 -19.42 12.86
C PRO A 36 1.41 -19.30 11.59
N VAL A 37 2.36 -20.22 11.41
CA VAL A 37 3.24 -20.28 10.24
C VAL A 37 2.53 -21.07 9.14
N LEU A 38 2.46 -20.50 7.93
CA LEU A 38 2.00 -21.15 6.72
C LEU A 38 3.17 -21.25 5.73
N ALA A 39 3.30 -22.37 5.01
CA ALA A 39 4.28 -22.45 3.94
C ALA A 39 3.87 -21.53 2.79
N PHE A 40 4.81 -20.77 2.24
CA PHE A 40 4.53 -19.83 1.14
C PHE A 40 3.87 -20.52 -0.07
N GLY A 41 4.26 -21.76 -0.37
CA GLY A 41 3.68 -22.55 -1.46
C GLY A 41 2.23 -22.99 -1.25
N ASP A 42 1.72 -22.91 -0.02
CA ASP A 42 0.32 -23.24 0.30
C ASP A 42 -0.61 -22.02 0.13
N LEU A 43 -0.06 -20.84 -0.18
CA LEU A 43 -0.86 -19.65 -0.45
C LEU A 43 -1.53 -19.76 -1.83
N PRO A 44 -2.78 -19.30 -1.96
CA PRO A 44 -3.41 -19.12 -3.27
C PRO A 44 -2.55 -18.21 -4.14
N HIS A 45 -2.32 -18.62 -5.40
CA HIS A 45 -1.73 -17.78 -6.43
C HIS A 45 -2.72 -17.67 -7.58
N HIS A 46 -2.73 -16.50 -8.23
CA HIS A 46 -3.51 -16.23 -9.42
C HIS A 46 -2.52 -15.73 -10.48
N GLU A 47 -2.47 -16.42 -11.61
CA GLU A 47 -1.67 -16.03 -12.76
C GLU A 47 -2.62 -15.86 -13.94
N HIS A 48 -2.52 -14.72 -14.62
CA HIS A 48 -3.33 -14.40 -15.78
C HIS A 48 -2.42 -14.12 -16.99
N PRO A 49 -2.91 -14.39 -18.22
CA PRO A 49 -2.09 -14.24 -19.43
C PRO A 49 -1.86 -12.77 -19.83
N ASP A 50 -2.62 -11.85 -19.25
CA ASP A 50 -2.52 -10.42 -19.53
C ASP A 50 -2.75 -9.58 -18.28
N PHE A 51 -2.19 -8.37 -18.30
CA PHE A 51 -2.25 -7.41 -17.22
C PHE A 51 -3.66 -6.90 -16.93
N ALA A 52 -4.53 -6.86 -17.95
CA ALA A 52 -5.89 -6.34 -17.78
C ALA A 52 -6.71 -7.29 -16.90
N ALA A 53 -6.58 -8.59 -17.11
CA ALA A 53 -7.19 -9.62 -16.29
C ALA A 53 -6.71 -9.53 -14.82
N ASP A 54 -5.42 -9.30 -14.58
CA ASP A 54 -4.89 -9.10 -13.21
C ASP A 54 -5.53 -7.88 -12.53
N LEU A 55 -5.65 -6.76 -13.26
CA LEU A 55 -6.27 -5.55 -12.74
C LEU A 55 -7.76 -5.75 -12.45
N GLU A 56 -8.50 -6.40 -13.34
CA GLU A 56 -9.93 -6.70 -13.15
C GLU A 56 -10.15 -7.59 -11.92
N GLN A 57 -9.33 -8.62 -11.75
CA GLN A 57 -9.39 -9.51 -10.58
C GLN A 57 -9.06 -8.75 -9.29
N LEU A 58 -8.02 -7.91 -9.29
CA LEU A 58 -7.66 -7.06 -8.14
C LEU A 58 -8.81 -6.12 -7.74
N LEU A 59 -9.44 -5.47 -8.71
CA LEU A 59 -10.58 -4.58 -8.46
C LEU A 59 -11.80 -5.37 -7.92
N ALA A 60 -12.06 -6.57 -8.44
CA ALA A 60 -13.13 -7.43 -7.95
C ALA A 60 -12.89 -7.87 -6.49
N GLU A 61 -11.66 -8.22 -6.14
CA GLU A 61 -11.32 -8.58 -4.75
C GLU A 61 -11.41 -7.39 -3.79
N LEU A 62 -11.07 -6.17 -4.22
CA LEU A 62 -11.32 -4.96 -3.43
C LEU A 62 -12.82 -4.80 -3.10
N VAL A 63 -13.69 -4.99 -4.09
CA VAL A 63 -15.15 -4.95 -3.89
C VAL A 63 -15.61 -6.04 -2.93
N ARG A 64 -15.10 -7.27 -3.08
CA ARG A 64 -15.42 -8.40 -2.18
C ARG A 64 -14.98 -8.14 -0.74
N ALA A 65 -13.89 -7.41 -0.55
CA ALA A 65 -13.38 -6.98 0.75
C ALA A 65 -14.12 -5.77 1.34
N GLY A 66 -15.10 -5.19 0.62
CA GLY A 66 -15.92 -4.07 1.08
C GLY A 66 -15.43 -2.69 0.62
N PHE A 67 -14.47 -2.63 -0.30
CA PHE A 67 -13.98 -1.38 -0.90
C PHE A 67 -14.65 -1.17 -2.27
N ASP A 68 -15.73 -0.39 -2.28
CA ASP A 68 -16.59 -0.17 -3.46
C ASP A 68 -16.15 0.96 -4.38
N ARG A 69 -15.11 1.72 -3.98
CA ARG A 69 -14.63 2.90 -4.70
C ARG A 69 -13.13 2.85 -4.90
N VAL A 70 -12.71 3.05 -6.15
CA VAL A 70 -11.32 3.23 -6.56
C VAL A 70 -11.26 4.44 -7.48
N ALA A 71 -10.43 5.42 -7.14
CA ALA A 71 -10.17 6.59 -7.98
C ALA A 71 -8.78 6.48 -8.60
N MET A 72 -8.71 6.64 -9.93
CA MET A 72 -7.45 6.66 -10.67
C MET A 72 -7.18 8.10 -11.11
N VAL A 73 -6.00 8.61 -10.77
CA VAL A 73 -5.53 9.93 -11.21
C VAL A 73 -4.36 9.73 -12.14
N ASP A 74 -4.49 10.19 -13.38
CA ASP A 74 -3.39 10.24 -14.33
C ASP A 74 -2.43 11.38 -13.93
N LEU A 75 -1.17 11.01 -13.70
CA LEU A 75 -0.07 11.91 -13.34
C LEU A 75 1.01 11.92 -14.43
N THR A 76 0.69 11.37 -15.61
CA THR A 76 1.58 11.39 -16.77
C THR A 76 1.88 12.84 -17.13
N ARG A 77 3.18 13.16 -17.18
CA ARG A 77 3.63 14.50 -17.60
C ARG A 77 3.61 14.58 -19.11
N GLU A 78 3.20 15.71 -19.67
CA GLU A 78 3.19 15.92 -21.13
C GLU A 78 4.57 15.70 -21.76
N GLU A 79 5.66 15.97 -21.02
CA GLU A 79 7.03 15.78 -21.50
C GLU A 79 7.57 14.36 -21.29
N GLY A 80 6.81 13.45 -20.65
CA GLY A 80 7.27 12.14 -20.22
C GLY A 80 6.77 10.99 -21.11
N GLU A 81 7.64 10.03 -21.41
CA GLU A 81 7.27 8.80 -22.12
C GLU A 81 6.73 7.69 -21.18
N ILE A 82 6.63 7.98 -19.88
CA ILE A 82 6.27 7.00 -18.84
C ILE A 82 4.90 7.35 -18.27
N ALA A 83 3.96 6.42 -18.39
CA ALA A 83 2.65 6.54 -17.76
C ALA A 83 2.78 6.44 -16.24
N VAL A 84 2.23 7.42 -15.52
CA VAL A 84 2.23 7.45 -14.05
C VAL A 84 0.80 7.63 -13.57
N VAL A 85 0.34 6.76 -12.67
CA VAL A 85 -1.02 6.84 -12.11
C VAL A 85 -0.98 6.77 -10.59
N ARG A 86 -1.87 7.51 -9.94
CA ARG A 86 -2.18 7.37 -8.52
C ARG A 86 -3.54 6.70 -8.35
N ALA A 87 -3.54 5.51 -7.77
CA ALA A 87 -4.75 4.82 -7.34
C ALA A 87 -5.09 5.20 -5.88
N VAL A 88 -6.33 5.59 -5.62
CA VAL A 88 -6.83 5.91 -4.28
C VAL A 88 -8.01 5.02 -3.96
N VAL A 89 -7.87 4.19 -2.92
CA VAL A 89 -8.93 3.31 -2.41
C VAL A 89 -9.30 3.78 -0.99
N PRO A 90 -10.46 4.43 -0.80
CA PRO A 90 -10.83 4.94 0.52
C PRO A 90 -10.94 3.83 1.56
N GLY A 91 -10.25 4.02 2.70
CA GLY A 91 -10.29 3.07 3.83
C GLY A 91 -9.42 1.82 3.67
N LEU A 92 -8.69 1.66 2.55
CA LEU A 92 -7.82 0.50 2.33
C LEU A 92 -6.56 0.53 3.22
N LEU A 93 -6.10 1.72 3.58
CA LEU A 93 -4.98 1.92 4.51
C LEU A 93 -5.53 2.23 5.89
N LEU A 94 -4.97 1.59 6.93
CA LEU A 94 -5.07 2.07 8.31
C LEU A 94 -4.10 3.25 8.42
N ASP A 95 -4.62 4.47 8.38
CA ASP A 95 -3.80 5.68 8.42
C ASP A 95 -3.03 5.82 9.76
N ASP A 96 -1.70 5.94 9.69
CA ASP A 96 -0.87 6.64 10.70
C ASP A 96 -0.51 8.07 10.22
N HIS A 97 -1.00 8.48 9.03
CA HIS A 97 -0.58 9.72 8.35
C HIS A 97 -1.72 10.69 8.03
N ASP A 98 -2.97 10.42 8.43
CA ASP A 98 -4.13 11.29 8.17
C ASP A 98 -4.22 12.50 9.13
N GLY A 99 -3.12 13.24 9.26
CA GLY A 99 -3.10 14.54 9.93
C GLY A 99 -3.63 15.68 9.05
N ARG A 100 -4.19 15.41 7.86
CA ARG A 100 -4.55 16.44 6.86
C ARG A 100 -6.03 16.46 6.47
N ARG A 101 -6.91 16.23 7.44
CA ARG A 101 -8.35 16.56 7.36
C ARG A 101 -8.82 17.37 8.57
N ALA A 102 -8.17 18.50 8.84
CA ALA A 102 -8.75 19.58 9.63
C ALA A 102 -8.57 20.88 8.85
N GLY A 103 -9.55 21.17 8.00
CA GLY A 103 -9.72 22.40 7.24
C GLY A 103 -11.20 22.56 6.94
#